data_AF-A0A6N9I414-F1
#
_entry.id   AF-A0A6N9I414-F1
#
_cell.length_a   1.000
_cell.length_b   1.000
_cell.length_c   1.000
_cell.angle_alpha   90.00
_cell.angle_beta   90.00
_cell.angle_gamma   90.00
#
_symmetry.space_group_name_H-M   'P 1'
#
loop_
_entity.id
_entity.type
_entity.pdbx_description
1 polymer ?
#
loop_
_entity_poly.entity_id
_entity_poly.type
_entity_poly.pdbx_seq_one_letter_code
_entity_poly.pdbx_strand_id
1 'polypeptide(L)'
;MDLDFESNKYDLFDDWHQNKTKQAFTQKLQQQAQIEKTELPQLLSREDLKIRWQMNSRQSVHQVASKPDFPQPIFNFNHGKTPLYLETEIQIFEINHPWLITPGARLAYSHWILDNVID
;
A
#
# COMPACT_ATOMS: atom_id res chain seq x y z
N MET A 1 18.32 2.76 16.80
CA MET A 1 18.40 2.68 18.28
C MET A 1 18.83 1.27 18.62
N ASP A 2 19.87 1.08 19.43
CA ASP A 2 20.33 -0.26 19.81
C ASP A 2 19.76 -0.63 21.19
N LEU A 3 18.81 -1.55 21.19
CA LEU A 3 18.19 -2.09 22.41
C LEU A 3 18.79 -3.47 22.65
N ASP A 4 19.52 -3.62 23.74
CA ASP A 4 20.13 -4.90 24.09
C ASP A 4 19.11 -5.82 24.79
N PHE A 5 18.50 -6.69 23.98
CA PHE A 5 17.55 -7.70 24.44
C PHE A 5 18.22 -8.93 25.07
N GLU A 6 19.51 -9.16 24.81
CA GLU A 6 20.21 -10.35 25.29
C GLU A 6 20.60 -10.20 26.76
N SER A 7 21.21 -9.06 27.13
CA SER A 7 21.63 -8.81 28.52
C SER A 7 20.45 -8.63 29.49
N ASN A 8 19.26 -8.28 28.96
CA ASN A 8 18.05 -8.03 29.76
C ASN A 8 16.98 -9.11 29.57
N LYS A 9 17.31 -10.27 28.99
CA LYS A 9 16.34 -11.30 28.60
C LYS A 9 15.41 -11.73 29.73
N TYR A 10 15.96 -12.00 30.91
CA TYR A 10 15.17 -12.44 32.07
C TYR A 10 14.13 -11.39 32.46
N ASP A 11 14.56 -10.14 32.67
CA ASP A 11 13.68 -9.04 33.04
C ASP A 11 12.62 -8.74 31.98
N LEU A 12 12.93 -8.95 30.70
CA LEU A 12 12.02 -8.60 29.59
C LEU A 12 11.01 -9.71 29.26
N PHE A 13 11.44 -10.97 29.27
CA PHE A 13 10.66 -12.08 28.70
C PHE A 13 10.34 -13.19 29.71
N ASP A 14 11.18 -13.43 30.73
CA ASP A 14 11.00 -14.55 31.67
C ASP A 14 10.26 -14.10 32.95
N ASP A 15 10.59 -12.93 33.49
CA ASP A 15 9.78 -12.28 34.53
C ASP A 15 8.50 -11.75 33.89
N TRP A 16 7.33 -12.23 34.32
CA TRP A 16 6.05 -11.79 33.78
C TRP A 16 5.50 -10.52 34.45
N HIS A 17 6.08 -10.08 35.56
CA HIS A 17 5.65 -8.86 36.24
C HIS A 17 6.10 -7.59 35.49
N GLN A 18 5.52 -6.45 35.89
CA GLN A 18 6.02 -5.15 35.46
C GLN A 18 7.26 -4.77 36.26
N ASN A 19 8.33 -4.42 35.55
CA ASN A 19 9.58 -3.96 36.13
C ASN A 19 10.10 -2.73 35.36
N LYS A 20 11.11 -2.07 35.93
CA LYS A 20 11.66 -0.82 35.38
C LYS A 20 12.29 -1.04 34.00
N THR A 21 12.92 -2.19 33.78
CA THR A 21 13.55 -2.58 32.52
C THR A 21 12.50 -2.65 31.40
N LYS A 22 11.38 -3.35 31.63
CA LYS A 22 10.26 -3.41 30.68
C LYS A 22 9.64 -2.05 30.38
N GLN A 23 9.45 -1.21 31.40
CA GLN A 23 8.90 0.13 31.21
C GLN A 23 9.79 0.97 30.29
N ALA A 24 11.11 0.97 30.54
CA ALA A 24 12.07 1.70 29.73
C ALA A 24 12.13 1.20 28.27
N PHE A 25 12.13 -0.12 28.05
CA PHE A 25 12.13 -0.72 26.71
C PHE A 25 10.83 -0.42 25.97
N THR A 26 9.68 -0.59 26.63
CA THR A 26 8.37 -0.33 26.03
C THR A 26 8.24 1.12 25.62
N GLN A 27 8.65 2.07 26.46
CA GLN A 27 8.60 3.50 26.13
C GLN A 27 9.45 3.83 24.91
N LYS A 28 10.68 3.28 24.83
CA LYS A 28 11.56 3.46 23.68
C LYS A 28 10.98 2.87 22.40
N LEU A 29 10.46 1.64 22.47
CA LEU A 29 9.82 0.97 21.34
C LEU A 29 8.54 1.69 20.89
N GLN A 30 7.77 2.26 21.81
CA GLN A 30 6.59 3.08 21.49
C GLN A 30 6.98 4.35 20.73
N GLN A 31 8.04 5.04 21.17
CA GLN A 31 8.55 6.21 20.46
C GLN A 31 9.00 5.85 19.04
N GLN A 32 9.75 4.76 18.90
CA GLN A 32 10.20 4.26 17.59
C GLN A 32 9.02 3.90 16.68
N ALA A 33 8.06 3.13 17.19
CA ALA A 33 6.87 2.74 16.44
C ALA A 33 6.02 3.95 16.02
N GLN A 34 6.01 5.04 16.81
CA GLN A 34 5.29 6.25 16.44
C GLN A 34 5.96 6.96 15.27
N ILE A 35 7.29 7.03 15.25
CA ILE A 35 8.06 7.59 14.12
C ILE A 35 7.82 6.76 12.86
N GLU A 36 7.94 5.43 12.96
CA GLU A 36 7.71 4.52 11.83
C GLU A 36 6.29 4.66 11.26
N LYS A 37 5.27 4.79 12.13
CA LYS A 37 3.89 5.03 11.69
C LYS A 37 3.71 6.35 10.94
N THR A 38 4.44 7.40 11.30
CA THR A 38 4.36 8.69 10.60
C THR A 38 5.08 8.69 9.25
N GLU A 39 6.08 7.83 9.10
CA GLU A 39 6.86 7.70 7.86
C GLU A 39 6.30 6.64 6.91
N LEU A 40 5.36 5.81 7.38
CA LEU A 40 4.82 4.70 6.61
C LEU A 40 4.03 5.21 5.39
N PRO A 41 4.43 4.86 4.15
CA PRO A 41 3.74 5.32 2.96
C PRO A 41 2.34 4.71 2.88
N GLN A 42 1.40 5.45 2.30
CA GLN A 42 0.06 4.92 2.05
C GLN A 42 0.13 3.82 0.99
N LEU A 43 -0.43 2.66 1.35
CA LEU A 43 -0.52 1.50 0.48
C LEU A 43 -1.97 1.30 0.04
N LEU A 44 -2.14 0.95 -1.22
CA LEU A 44 -3.44 0.72 -1.83
C LEU A 44 -3.56 -0.75 -2.27
N SER A 45 -4.68 -1.38 -1.93
CA SER A 45 -5.06 -2.67 -2.50
C SER A 45 -5.84 -2.47 -3.80
N ARG A 46 -6.07 -3.55 -4.55
CA ARG A 46 -6.95 -3.51 -5.74
C ARG A 46 -8.38 -3.07 -5.42
N GLU A 47 -8.86 -3.31 -4.20
CA GLU A 47 -10.19 -2.87 -3.79
C GLU A 47 -10.22 -1.34 -3.59
N ASP A 48 -9.16 -0.77 -3.01
CA ASP A 48 -9.01 0.68 -2.88
C ASP A 48 -8.93 1.35 -4.26
N LEU A 49 -8.19 0.75 -5.20
CA LEU A 49 -8.12 1.22 -6.58
C LEU A 49 -9.48 1.17 -7.29
N LYS A 50 -10.29 0.13 -7.02
CA LYS A 50 -11.65 0.02 -7.55
C LYS A 50 -12.51 1.21 -7.13
N ILE A 51 -12.45 1.55 -5.84
CA ILE A 51 -13.19 2.69 -5.27
C ILE A 51 -12.64 4.00 -5.83
N ARG A 52 -11.31 4.17 -5.81
CA ARG A 52 -10.61 5.37 -6.29
C ARG A 52 -10.94 5.71 -7.74
N TRP A 53 -10.99 4.70 -8.62
CA TRP A 53 -11.31 4.89 -10.04
C TRP A 53 -12.80 4.74 -10.35
N GLN A 54 -13.66 4.57 -9.35
CA GLN A 54 -15.11 4.39 -9.55
C GLN A 54 -15.40 3.25 -10.55
N MET A 55 -14.75 2.11 -10.38
CA MET A 55 -14.96 0.93 -11.22
C MET A 55 -16.00 0.01 -10.61
N ASN A 56 -16.92 -0.48 -11.43
CA ASN A 56 -18.02 -1.33 -10.97
C ASN A 56 -17.59 -2.79 -10.74
N SER A 57 -16.45 -3.22 -11.30
CA SER A 57 -16.00 -4.61 -11.26
C SER A 57 -14.52 -4.75 -10.88
N ARG A 58 -14.23 -5.78 -10.08
CA ARG A 58 -12.87 -6.21 -9.76
C ARG A 58 -12.10 -6.62 -11.01
N GLN A 59 -12.78 -7.15 -12.03
CA GLN A 59 -12.15 -7.55 -13.28
C GLN A 59 -11.57 -6.35 -14.04
N SER A 60 -12.24 -5.19 -14.00
CA SER A 60 -11.76 -3.96 -14.64
C SER A 60 -10.43 -3.50 -14.03
N VAL A 61 -10.30 -3.54 -12.70
CA VAL A 61 -9.05 -3.21 -12.01
C VAL A 61 -7.95 -4.22 -12.34
N HIS A 62 -8.28 -5.52 -12.41
CA HIS A 62 -7.31 -6.55 -12.80
C HIS A 62 -6.78 -6.35 -14.21
N GLN A 63 -7.62 -5.96 -15.16
CA GLN A 63 -7.19 -5.68 -16.53
C GLN A 63 -6.19 -4.53 -16.56
N VAL A 64 -6.46 -3.45 -15.82
CA VAL A 64 -5.51 -2.33 -15.69
C VAL A 64 -4.22 -2.78 -15.03
N ALA A 65 -4.31 -3.56 -13.94
CA ALA A 65 -3.15 -4.06 -13.21
C ALA A 65 -2.34 -5.13 -13.97
N SER A 66 -2.84 -5.62 -15.10
CA SER A 66 -2.12 -6.54 -15.99
C SER A 66 -1.29 -5.83 -17.05
N LYS A 67 -1.41 -4.50 -17.17
CA LYS A 67 -0.63 -3.72 -18.12
C LYS A 67 0.86 -3.75 -17.74
N PRO A 68 1.77 -3.77 -18.73
CA PRO A 68 3.20 -3.89 -18.49
C PRO A 68 3.81 -2.68 -17.76
N ASP A 69 3.19 -1.51 -17.89
CA ASP A 69 3.58 -0.25 -17.26
C ASP A 69 2.85 0.02 -15.94
N PHE A 70 2.03 -0.93 -15.47
CA PHE A 70 1.40 -0.84 -14.16
C PHE A 70 2.44 -1.09 -13.05
N PRO A 71 2.39 -0.35 -11.93
CA PRO A 71 3.32 -0.55 -10.81
C PRO A 71 3.35 -1.98 -10.29
N GLN A 72 4.55 -2.46 -9.96
CA GLN A 72 4.71 -3.75 -9.30
C GLN A 72 4.28 -3.65 -7.83
N PRO A 73 3.70 -4.71 -7.25
CA PRO A 73 3.31 -4.66 -5.84
C PRO A 73 4.55 -4.62 -4.93
N ILE A 74 4.57 -3.66 -4.01
CA ILE A 74 5.65 -3.52 -3.01
C ILE A 74 5.53 -4.57 -1.90
N PHE A 75 4.32 -5.07 -1.66
CA PHE A 75 4.05 -6.06 -0.62
C PHE A 75 2.88 -6.95 -0.99
N ASN A 76 2.94 -8.22 -0.56
CA ASN A 76 1.88 -9.20 -0.77
C ASN A 76 1.28 -9.63 0.57
N PHE A 77 0.07 -9.15 0.87
CA PHE A 77 -0.67 -9.47 2.08
C PHE A 77 -1.54 -10.74 1.90
N ASN A 78 -1.96 -11.35 3.01
CA ASN A 78 -2.84 -12.53 3.05
C ASN A 78 -2.30 -13.70 2.19
N HIS A 79 -1.10 -14.18 2.52
CA HIS A 79 -0.43 -15.30 1.82
C HIS A 79 -0.36 -15.12 0.29
N GLY A 80 -0.05 -13.91 -0.18
CA GLY A 80 0.05 -13.64 -1.62
C GLY A 80 -1.26 -13.23 -2.31
N LYS A 81 -2.41 -13.26 -1.61
CA LYS A 81 -3.72 -13.03 -2.24
C LYS A 81 -4.01 -11.55 -2.48
N THR A 82 -3.43 -10.66 -1.69
CA THR A 82 -3.71 -9.23 -1.74
C THR A 82 -2.43 -8.45 -2.03
N PRO A 83 -2.15 -8.10 -3.30
CA PRO A 83 -1.06 -7.22 -3.63
C PRO A 83 -1.37 -5.79 -3.15
N LEU A 84 -0.37 -5.15 -2.55
CA LEU A 84 -0.38 -3.76 -2.12
C LEU A 84 0.57 -2.94 -2.99
N TYR A 85 0.12 -1.78 -3.42
CA TYR A 85 0.85 -0.85 -4.27
C TYR A 85 1.10 0.43 -3.49
N LEU A 86 2.22 1.08 -3.77
CA LEU A 86 2.53 2.36 -3.14
C LEU A 86 1.70 3.46 -3.81
N GLU A 87 1.05 4.32 -3.02
CA GLU A 87 0.12 5.32 -3.57
C GLU A 87 0.81 6.25 -4.57
N THR A 88 2.04 6.68 -4.31
CA THR A 88 2.75 7.59 -5.22
C THR A 88 3.03 6.95 -6.59
N GLU A 89 3.28 5.63 -6.66
CA GLU A 89 3.43 4.94 -7.94
C GLU A 89 2.10 4.85 -8.70
N ILE A 90 1.00 4.67 -7.97
CA ILE A 90 -0.35 4.75 -8.54
C ILE A 90 -0.63 6.15 -9.08
N GLN A 91 -0.25 7.21 -8.36
CA GLN A 91 -0.40 8.59 -8.83
C GLN A 91 0.43 8.86 -10.09
N ILE A 92 1.67 8.36 -10.16
CA ILE A 92 2.51 8.43 -11.38
C ILE A 92 1.79 7.74 -12.55
N PHE A 93 1.25 6.55 -12.31
CA PHE A 93 0.49 5.81 -13.32
C PHE A 93 -0.77 6.59 -13.76
N GLU A 94 -1.50 7.21 -12.83
CA GLU A 94 -2.68 8.05 -13.10
C GLU A 94 -2.34 9.28 -13.96
N ILE A 95 -1.21 9.93 -13.72
CA ILE A 95 -0.74 11.07 -14.53
C ILE A 95 -0.48 10.64 -15.98
N ASN A 96 0.10 9.45 -16.18
CA ASN A 96 0.36 8.91 -17.51
C ASN A 96 -0.91 8.36 -18.18
N HIS A 97 -1.97 8.09 -17.41
CA HIS A 97 -3.23 7.48 -17.86
C HIS A 97 -4.45 8.25 -17.35
N PRO A 98 -4.58 9.55 -17.66
CA PRO A 98 -5.62 10.41 -17.06
C PRO A 98 -7.04 9.94 -17.40
N TRP A 99 -7.21 9.27 -18.55
CA TRP A 99 -8.48 8.68 -18.95
C TRP A 99 -9.01 7.61 -18.00
N LEU A 100 -8.16 7.03 -17.14
CA LEU A 100 -8.54 5.97 -16.23
C LEU A 100 -9.35 6.46 -15.04
N ILE A 101 -9.15 7.71 -14.60
CA ILE A 101 -9.51 8.17 -13.25
C ILE A 101 -11.04 8.23 -13.06
N THR A 102 -11.78 8.66 -14.08
CA THR A 102 -13.23 8.86 -14.00
C THR A 102 -14.00 8.10 -15.08
N PRO A 103 -15.27 7.74 -14.83
CA PRO A 103 -16.11 7.11 -15.85
C PRO A 103 -16.21 7.93 -17.14
N GLY A 104 -16.35 9.25 -17.02
CA GLY A 104 -16.45 10.16 -18.16
C GLY A 104 -15.17 10.20 -18.99
N ALA A 105 -14.00 10.26 -18.34
CA ALA A 105 -12.71 10.25 -19.04
C ALA A 105 -12.46 8.92 -19.76
N ARG A 106 -12.87 7.79 -19.17
CA ARG A 106 -12.82 6.47 -19.81
C ARG A 106 -13.66 6.42 -21.07
N LEU A 107 -14.88 6.96 -21.03
CA LEU A 107 -15.77 7.01 -22.19
C LEU A 107 -15.20 7.90 -23.29
N ALA A 108 -14.74 9.10 -22.96
CA ALA A 108 -14.13 10.02 -23.93
C ALA A 108 -12.93 9.37 -24.64
N TYR A 109 -12.06 8.69 -23.88
CA TYR A 109 -10.93 7.98 -24.45
C TYR A 109 -11.35 6.79 -25.32
N SER A 110 -12.40 6.06 -24.96
CA SER A 110 -12.92 4.99 -25.82
C SER A 110 -13.44 5.51 -27.16
N HIS A 111 -14.12 6.66 -27.18
CA HIS A 111 -14.54 7.29 -28.44
C HIS A 111 -13.32 7.73 -29.25
N TRP A 112 -12.34 8.37 -28.60
CA TRP A 112 -11.10 8.76 -29.29
C TRP A 112 -10.38 7.56 -29.92
N ILE A 113 -10.29 6.41 -29.23
CA ILE A 113 -9.70 5.18 -29.81
C ILE A 113 -10.50 4.73 -31.04
N LEU A 114 -11.82 4.68 -30.93
CA LEU A 114 -12.68 4.25 -32.05
C LEU A 114 -12.48 5.16 -33.27
N ASP A 115 -12.38 6.46 -33.05
CA ASP A 115 -12.27 7.45 -34.13
C ASP A 115 -10.86 7.55 -34.75
N ASN A 116 -9.81 7.08 -34.07
CA ASN A 116 -8.41 7.36 -34.47
C ASN A 116 -7.51 6.13 -34.60
N VAL A 117 -7.91 4.97 -34.07
CA VAL A 117 -7.03 3.79 -33.96
C VAL A 117 -7.62 2.57 -34.66
N ILE A 118 -8.95 2.43 -34.66
CA ILE A 118 -9.66 1.29 -35.23
C ILE A 118 -10.30 1.73 -36.55
N ASP A 119 -9.46 2.00 -37.54
CA ASP A 119 -9.83 2.02 -38.97
C ASP A 119 -9.49 0.65 -39.60
#